data_AF-A0A803LQE1-F1
#
_entry.id   AF-A0A803LQE1-F1
#
_cell.length_a   1.000
_cell.length_b   1.000
_cell.length_c   1.000
_cell.angle_alpha   90.00
_cell.angle_beta   90.00
_cell.angle_gamma   90.00
#
_symmetry.space_group_name_H-M   'P 1'
#
loop_
_entity.id
_entity.type
_entity.pdbx_description
1 polymer ?
#
loop_
_entity_poly.entity_id
_entity_poly.type
_entity_poly.pdbx_seq_one_letter_code
_entity_poly.pdbx_strand_id
1 'polypeptide(L)'
;MESAGNREIKGSISGVPASSTLKKLSLSFQAIGDIAFAYPYAIIVLEIQDTLKSPPPENQTMKKASMAAVLITTFFYLSCGCFGYAAFGNDTPGNILTGFGFYEPYWLIDFANACIVVHLVGGYQVYSQPVFAFVERGLAKKFPNSGFVNDFHSVKLPLLATDLQVSLLRLCFRTAYVASTVGIAMIFPSPDPEHGPVRNPSYLEAVYSNLGETRAWLCGFFVHINLYGIGIAYTITSAISIRAIQESNCYHKHGHQAPCNFGDAYYMLIFGFLQIFMSQIPNMHDIKWLSLVAAIMSFSYSLIVLGLGTARVIENGVIKGSIQGIPTATVMEKVWLVAQGVGDIAFAYPYSLILIEIQDTLKSPPSENETMKKASTISVALTTFFYLLCGGFGYAAFGVDTPGNLMTGFYEPYWLIDIANACIVLHLVGGYQVFSQPLFAAVDRWFARKFPDNEFVHHSHRLKLPLLPSLRVNLYRLCIRTAYVASTTILAIAFPYFNQVLGILGALIFWPLSIYFPVEMYLKQRNIEAWTGWWIALRTFSYVCLVVTIFALSGSIGGLVNAKLS
;
A
#
# COMPACT_ATOMS: atom_id res chain seq x y z
N MET A 1 48.73 -17.79 -1.43
CA MET A 1 49.39 -16.50 -1.15
C MET A 1 48.72 -15.50 -2.10
N GLU A 2 47.95 -14.50 -1.71
CA GLU A 2 47.88 -13.70 -0.48
C GLU A 2 46.41 -13.45 -0.10
N SER A 3 45.96 -14.01 1.03
CA SER A 3 44.91 -13.36 1.83
C SER A 3 45.61 -12.29 2.67
N ALA A 4 46.02 -11.21 2.02
CA ALA A 4 46.29 -9.96 2.70
C ALA A 4 44.94 -9.25 2.79
N GLY A 5 44.14 -9.60 3.80
CA GLY A 5 42.98 -8.81 4.19
C GLY A 5 43.42 -7.36 4.29
N ASN A 6 42.67 -6.46 3.64
CA ASN A 6 43.01 -5.05 3.54
C ASN A 6 43.25 -4.48 4.95
N ARG A 7 44.52 -4.24 5.33
CA ARG A 7 44.92 -3.86 6.70
C ARG A 7 44.78 -2.36 6.96
N GLU A 8 44.29 -1.61 5.98
CA GLU A 8 44.13 -0.16 6.10
C GLU A 8 42.77 0.22 6.70
N ILE A 9 42.81 1.07 7.72
CA ILE A 9 41.63 1.72 8.30
C ILE A 9 41.08 2.69 7.26
N LYS A 10 39.85 2.44 6.78
CA LYS A 10 39.18 3.28 5.76
C LYS A 10 38.57 4.56 6.32
N GLY A 11 38.41 4.64 7.64
CA GLY A 11 37.83 5.80 8.31
C GLY A 11 38.75 7.03 8.23
N SER A 12 38.18 8.20 7.92
CA SER A 12 38.88 9.48 7.93
C SER A 12 38.44 10.38 9.09
N ILE A 13 39.38 11.14 9.67
CA ILE A 13 39.13 12.16 10.72
C ILE A 13 38.33 13.33 10.15
N SER A 14 38.37 13.57 8.84
CA SER A 14 37.59 14.62 8.20
C SER A 14 36.09 14.30 8.12
N GLY A 15 35.67 13.06 8.41
CA GLY A 15 34.30 12.59 8.24
C GLY A 15 33.83 12.58 6.79
N VAL A 16 32.52 12.38 6.59
CA VAL A 16 31.89 12.35 5.27
C VAL A 16 32.14 13.68 4.53
N PRO A 17 32.72 13.65 3.32
CA PRO A 17 32.93 14.86 2.53
C PRO A 17 31.57 15.49 2.17
N ALA A 18 31.46 16.81 2.37
CA ALA A 18 30.26 17.57 2.07
C ALA A 18 30.61 18.77 1.21
N SER A 19 29.74 19.08 0.24
CA SER A 19 29.95 20.14 -0.75
C SER A 19 29.95 21.55 -0.16
N SER A 20 29.49 21.72 1.08
CA SER A 20 29.54 23.00 1.80
C SER A 20 29.59 22.77 3.31
N THR A 21 30.11 23.77 4.04
CA THR A 21 30.13 23.76 5.51
C THR A 21 28.73 23.61 6.10
N LEU A 22 27.71 24.21 5.47
CA LEU A 22 26.32 24.13 5.93
C LEU A 22 25.74 22.71 5.77
N LYS A 23 26.06 22.02 4.67
CA LYS A 23 25.67 20.63 4.44
C LYS A 23 26.40 19.69 5.40
N LYS A 24 27.67 19.96 5.70
CA LYS A 24 28.44 19.21 6.69
C LYS A 24 27.83 19.35 8.09
N LEU A 25 27.48 20.58 8.47
CA LEU A 25 26.79 20.86 9.73
C LEU A 25 25.44 20.16 9.83
N SER A 26 24.65 20.14 8.75
CA SER A 26 23.37 19.43 8.70
C SER A 26 23.53 17.91 8.86
N LEU A 27 24.53 17.31 8.23
CA LEU A 27 24.84 15.88 8.40
C LEU A 27 25.30 15.56 9.82
N SER A 28 26.10 16.45 10.43
CA SER A 28 26.47 16.32 11.83
C SER A 28 25.26 16.40 12.76
N PHE A 29 24.31 17.30 12.51
CA PHE A 29 23.06 17.37 13.30
C PHE A 29 22.15 16.17 13.08
N GLN A 30 22.08 15.64 11.87
CA GLN A 30 21.36 14.40 11.59
C GLN A 30 21.98 13.22 12.35
N ALA A 31 23.30 13.07 12.32
CA ALA A 31 23.99 12.03 13.08
C ALA A 31 23.80 12.19 14.60
N ILE A 32 23.78 13.42 15.12
CA ILE A 32 23.43 13.69 16.53
C ILE A 32 21.98 13.27 16.82
N GLY A 33 21.06 13.50 15.87
CA GLY A 33 19.67 13.03 15.95
C GLY A 33 19.54 11.51 15.94
N ASP A 34 20.29 10.81 15.09
CA ASP A 34 20.31 9.35 15.00
C ASP A 34 20.92 8.73 16.27
N ILE A 35 21.98 9.35 16.82
CA ILE A 35 22.54 8.97 18.13
C ILE A 35 21.50 9.19 19.23
N ALA A 36 20.81 10.34 19.25
CA ALA A 36 19.77 10.59 20.25
C ALA A 36 18.60 9.58 20.14
N PHE A 37 18.22 9.20 18.92
CA PHE A 37 17.20 8.19 18.64
C PHE A 37 17.63 6.79 19.12
N ALA A 38 18.92 6.47 19.13
CA ALA A 38 19.44 5.19 19.62
C ALA A 38 19.35 5.02 21.14
N TYR A 39 19.00 6.08 21.89
CA TYR A 39 18.76 6.02 23.34
C TYR A 39 17.32 6.43 23.72
N PRO A 40 16.25 5.77 23.22
CA PRO A 40 14.87 6.11 23.60
C PRO A 40 14.49 5.66 25.01
N TYR A 41 15.42 5.00 25.73
CA TYR A 41 15.16 4.36 27.02
C TYR A 41 14.65 5.34 28.08
N ALA A 42 14.96 6.64 27.97
CA ALA A 42 14.47 7.66 28.89
C ALA A 42 12.93 7.73 28.96
N ILE A 43 12.24 7.36 27.87
CA ILE A 43 10.78 7.35 27.78
C ILE A 43 10.16 6.20 28.59
N ILE A 44 10.92 5.12 28.82
CA ILE A 44 10.45 3.88 29.44
C ILE A 44 11.14 3.57 30.78
N VAL A 45 12.16 4.34 31.19
CA VAL A 45 12.98 4.03 32.37
C VAL A 45 12.17 4.04 33.66
N LEU A 46 11.21 4.96 33.78
CA LEU A 46 10.34 5.05 34.96
C LEU A 46 9.38 3.86 35.03
N GLU A 47 8.90 3.37 33.89
CA GLU A 47 8.03 2.19 33.82
C GLU A 47 8.80 0.91 34.13
N ILE A 48 10.07 0.79 33.70
CA ILE A 48 10.93 -0.33 34.08
C ILE A 48 11.25 -0.28 35.58
N GLN A 49 11.52 0.91 36.12
CA GLN A 49 11.79 1.11 37.53
C GLN A 49 10.65 0.61 38.42
N ASP A 50 9.41 0.92 38.03
CA ASP A 50 8.17 0.52 38.72
C ASP A 50 7.93 -1.00 38.71
N THR A 51 8.65 -1.77 37.87
CA THR A 51 8.57 -3.24 37.83
C THR A 51 9.58 -3.95 38.73
N LEU A 52 10.61 -3.26 39.20
CA LEU A 52 11.63 -3.86 40.07
C LEU A 52 11.07 -4.03 41.49
N LYS A 53 10.88 -5.27 41.92
CA LYS A 53 10.45 -5.57 43.29
C LYS A 53 11.61 -6.05 44.13
N SER A 54 12.32 -5.17 44.85
CA SER A 54 13.25 -5.58 45.92
C SER A 54 13.98 -4.44 46.64
N PRO A 55 14.57 -4.73 47.82
CA PRO A 55 15.83 -4.12 48.23
C PRO A 55 17.00 -4.65 47.38
N PRO A 56 17.98 -3.81 46.94
CA PRO A 56 18.14 -2.40 47.28
C PRO A 56 17.15 -1.48 46.56
N PRO A 57 16.94 -0.23 47.03
CA PRO A 57 15.92 0.68 46.50
C PRO A 57 15.90 0.72 44.98
N GLU A 58 14.71 0.72 44.38
CA GLU A 58 14.50 0.66 42.92
C GLU A 58 15.34 1.68 42.17
N ASN A 59 15.46 2.91 42.69
CA ASN A 59 16.33 3.93 42.11
C ASN A 59 17.81 3.52 42.13
N GLN A 60 18.31 2.88 43.19
CA GLN A 60 19.69 2.37 43.21
C GLN A 60 19.90 1.22 42.22
N THR A 61 18.95 0.29 42.15
CA THR A 61 19.01 -0.84 41.21
C THR A 61 18.89 -0.37 39.77
N MET A 62 17.94 0.52 39.48
CA MET A 62 17.79 1.15 38.16
C MET A 62 18.95 2.05 37.81
N LYS A 63 19.54 2.79 38.75
CA LYS A 63 20.72 3.59 38.47
C LYS A 63 21.89 2.70 38.08
N LYS A 64 22.11 1.59 38.79
CA LYS A 64 23.15 0.61 38.43
C LYS A 64 22.84 -0.07 37.09
N ALA A 65 21.60 -0.51 36.87
CA ALA A 65 21.18 -1.18 35.65
C ALA A 65 21.18 -0.25 34.43
N SER A 66 20.70 0.98 34.57
CA SER A 66 20.72 2.01 33.52
C SER A 66 22.14 2.46 33.24
N MET A 67 22.97 2.63 34.28
CA MET A 67 24.39 2.93 34.08
C MET A 67 25.11 1.78 33.37
N ALA A 68 24.87 0.53 33.76
CA ALA A 68 25.40 -0.64 33.07
C ALA A 68 24.88 -0.73 31.63
N ALA A 69 23.58 -0.55 31.40
CA ALA A 69 22.97 -0.60 30.07
C ALA A 69 23.50 0.52 29.16
N VAL A 70 23.58 1.77 29.65
CA VAL A 70 24.15 2.88 28.90
C VAL A 70 25.62 2.62 28.62
N LEU A 71 26.41 2.14 29.58
CA LEU A 71 27.83 1.82 29.35
C LEU A 71 27.99 0.70 28.33
N ILE A 72 27.24 -0.39 28.46
CA ILE A 72 27.28 -1.55 27.57
C ILE A 72 26.81 -1.16 26.17
N THR A 73 25.62 -0.55 26.03
CA THR A 73 25.07 -0.12 24.75
C THR A 73 25.94 0.93 24.08
N THR A 74 26.46 1.91 24.83
CA THR A 74 27.40 2.90 24.27
C THR A 74 28.68 2.23 23.84
N PHE A 75 29.24 1.33 24.65
CA PHE A 75 30.45 0.59 24.27
C PHE A 75 30.22 -0.22 22.98
N PHE A 76 29.14 -0.98 22.88
CA PHE A 76 28.85 -1.80 21.69
C PHE A 76 28.44 -0.97 20.47
N TYR A 77 27.60 0.06 20.62
CA TYR A 77 27.19 0.92 19.50
C TYR A 77 28.34 1.79 19.02
N LEU A 78 29.16 2.34 19.92
CA LEU A 78 30.37 3.06 19.56
C LEU A 78 31.40 2.12 18.94
N SER A 79 31.56 0.89 19.46
CA SER A 79 32.44 -0.11 18.85
C SER A 79 31.94 -0.50 17.45
N CYS A 80 30.67 -0.84 17.28
CA CYS A 80 30.09 -1.14 15.98
C CYS A 80 30.20 0.05 15.03
N GLY A 81 29.95 1.28 15.50
CA GLY A 81 30.09 2.50 14.71
C GLY A 81 31.55 2.79 14.32
N CYS A 82 32.49 2.72 15.27
CA CYS A 82 33.91 2.97 15.04
C CYS A 82 34.58 1.87 14.21
N PHE A 83 34.31 0.59 14.49
CA PHE A 83 34.83 -0.52 13.71
C PHE A 83 34.15 -0.62 12.35
N GLY A 84 32.84 -0.35 12.27
CA GLY A 84 32.13 -0.22 11.01
C GLY A 84 32.71 0.90 10.16
N TYR A 85 32.93 2.08 10.73
CA TYR A 85 33.58 3.20 10.04
C TYR A 85 35.06 2.95 9.73
N ALA A 86 35.78 2.22 10.57
CA ALA A 86 37.15 1.80 10.28
C ALA A 86 37.20 0.77 9.13
N ALA A 87 36.21 -0.12 9.03
CA ALA A 87 36.13 -1.17 8.02
C ALA A 87 35.59 -0.67 6.67
N PHE A 88 34.60 0.24 6.70
CA PHE A 88 33.85 0.69 5.53
C PHE A 88 34.07 2.18 5.19
N GLY A 89 34.67 2.97 6.07
CA GLY A 89 34.95 4.39 5.82
C GLY A 89 33.66 5.19 5.58
N ASN A 90 33.73 6.14 4.65
CA ASN A 90 32.55 6.94 4.27
C ASN A 90 31.42 6.12 3.61
N ASP A 91 31.68 4.87 3.24
CA ASP A 91 30.71 3.96 2.62
C ASP A 91 30.00 3.07 3.65
N THR A 92 30.14 3.37 4.94
CA THR A 92 29.46 2.61 6.02
C THR A 92 27.94 2.68 5.85
N PRO A 93 27.23 1.56 5.63
CA PRO A 93 25.79 1.57 5.45
C PRO A 93 25.05 1.77 6.77
N GLY A 94 23.85 2.36 6.70
CA GLY A 94 23.01 2.62 7.88
C GLY A 94 22.62 1.36 8.67
N ASN A 95 22.60 0.19 8.03
CA ASN A 95 22.66 -1.11 8.70
C ASN A 95 24.01 -1.75 8.36
N ILE A 96 24.94 -1.77 9.31
CA ILE A 96 26.29 -2.31 9.11
C ILE A 96 26.28 -3.75 8.58
N LEU A 97 25.25 -4.56 8.90
CA LEU A 97 25.14 -5.94 8.40
C LEU A 97 24.99 -6.01 6.88
N THR A 98 24.45 -4.97 6.23
CA THR A 98 24.34 -4.95 4.76
C THR A 98 25.67 -4.62 4.08
N GLY A 99 26.62 -4.02 4.80
CA GLY A 99 27.96 -3.68 4.30
C GLY A 99 28.87 -4.89 4.17
N PHE A 100 28.59 -5.97 4.91
CA PHE A 100 29.33 -7.22 4.83
C PHE A 100 28.93 -8.12 3.63
N GLY A 101 27.98 -7.70 2.79
CA GLY A 101 27.57 -8.46 1.59
C GLY A 101 27.19 -9.93 1.90
N PHE A 102 27.40 -10.83 0.93
CA PHE A 102 27.28 -12.29 1.12
C PHE A 102 28.62 -12.94 1.57
N TYR A 103 29.51 -12.19 2.22
CA TYR A 103 30.83 -12.72 2.59
C TYR A 103 30.74 -13.73 3.75
N GLU A 104 31.66 -14.70 3.77
CA GLU A 104 31.71 -15.72 4.82
C GLU A 104 32.10 -15.12 6.18
N PRO A 105 31.44 -15.53 7.29
CA PRO A 105 30.41 -16.57 7.35
C PRO A 105 28.98 -16.00 7.22
N TYR A 106 28.24 -16.43 6.18
CA TYR A 106 26.84 -16.07 5.96
C TYR A 106 25.91 -16.44 7.14
N TRP A 107 26.19 -17.56 7.82
CA TRP A 107 25.43 -17.99 8.98
C TRP A 107 25.47 -16.96 10.13
N LEU A 108 26.56 -16.20 10.24
CA LEU A 108 26.72 -15.20 11.29
C LEU A 108 25.88 -13.95 10.99
N ILE A 109 25.72 -13.59 9.71
CA ILE A 109 24.85 -12.51 9.26
C ILE A 109 23.38 -12.90 9.44
N ASP A 110 23.00 -14.13 9.06
CA ASP A 110 21.65 -14.65 9.28
C ASP A 110 21.30 -14.74 10.76
N PHE A 111 22.24 -15.21 11.59
CA PHE A 111 22.10 -15.25 13.03
C PHE A 111 21.95 -13.84 13.62
N ALA A 112 22.77 -12.87 13.19
CA ALA A 112 22.66 -11.48 13.62
C ALA A 112 21.30 -10.86 13.24
N ASN A 113 20.80 -11.12 12.02
CA ASN A 113 19.47 -10.68 11.59
C ASN A 113 18.35 -11.35 12.40
N ALA A 114 18.45 -12.64 12.69
CA ALA A 114 17.50 -13.33 13.58
C ALA A 114 17.51 -12.74 15.00
N CYS A 115 18.69 -12.42 15.53
CA CYS A 115 18.84 -11.72 16.82
C CYS A 115 18.22 -10.32 16.79
N ILE A 116 18.32 -9.58 15.67
CA ILE A 116 17.64 -8.28 15.48
C ILE A 116 16.13 -8.47 15.54
N VAL A 117 15.58 -9.47 14.85
CA VAL A 117 14.13 -9.75 14.90
C VAL A 117 13.69 -10.07 16.34
N VAL A 118 14.41 -10.95 17.03
CA VAL A 118 14.12 -11.29 18.45
C VAL A 118 14.20 -10.05 19.34
N HIS A 119 15.22 -9.20 19.14
CA HIS A 119 15.39 -7.95 19.87
C HIS A 119 14.24 -6.96 19.60
N LEU A 120 13.84 -6.78 18.34
CA LEU A 120 12.76 -5.87 17.95
C LEU A 120 11.39 -6.33 18.43
N VAL A 121 11.13 -7.65 18.45
CA VAL A 121 9.92 -8.22 19.05
C VAL A 121 9.88 -7.89 20.55
N GLY A 122 10.99 -8.06 21.26
CA GLY A 122 11.10 -7.66 22.67
C GLY A 122 10.92 -6.15 22.86
N GLY A 123 11.56 -5.34 22.01
CA GLY A 123 11.44 -3.88 22.02
C GLY A 123 10.00 -3.41 21.84
N TYR A 124 9.28 -3.96 20.86
CA TYR A 124 7.87 -3.64 20.62
C TYR A 124 7.00 -3.86 21.87
N GLN A 125 7.22 -4.98 22.59
CA GLN A 125 6.46 -5.28 23.81
C GLN A 125 6.74 -4.25 24.91
N VAL A 126 8.00 -3.83 25.08
CA VAL A 126 8.40 -2.88 26.11
C VAL A 126 7.93 -1.45 25.78
N TYR A 127 8.04 -1.01 24.52
CA TYR A 127 7.63 0.35 24.12
C TYR A 127 6.11 0.55 24.03
N SER A 128 5.34 -0.51 23.79
CA SER A 128 3.87 -0.43 23.78
C SER A 128 3.28 -0.44 25.19
N GLN A 129 4.04 -0.93 26.17
CA GLN A 129 3.56 -1.13 27.53
C GLN A 129 3.13 0.15 28.28
N PRO A 130 3.80 1.32 28.16
CA PRO A 130 3.36 2.56 28.82
C PRO A 130 1.97 3.01 28.35
N VAL A 131 1.67 2.85 27.06
CA VAL A 131 0.36 3.16 26.49
C VAL A 131 -0.70 2.22 27.05
N PHE A 132 -0.38 0.93 27.15
CA PHE A 132 -1.25 -0.06 27.76
C PHE A 132 -1.49 0.23 29.25
N ALA A 133 -0.44 0.51 30.00
CA ALA A 133 -0.50 0.83 31.42
C ALA A 133 -1.30 2.10 31.70
N PHE A 134 -1.14 3.15 30.89
CA PHE A 134 -1.90 4.39 31.00
C PHE A 134 -3.41 4.16 30.89
N VAL A 135 -3.83 3.40 29.87
CA VAL A 135 -5.25 3.09 29.65
C VAL A 135 -5.79 2.15 30.72
N GLU A 136 -5.03 1.10 31.07
CA GLU A 136 -5.41 0.13 32.11
C GLU A 136 -5.59 0.83 33.47
N ARG A 137 -4.64 1.67 33.91
CA ARG A 137 -4.71 2.41 35.19
C ARG A 137 -5.85 3.43 35.20
N GLY A 138 -6.05 4.14 34.09
CA GLY A 138 -7.13 5.11 33.94
C GLY A 138 -8.51 4.47 34.08
N LEU A 139 -8.71 3.31 33.47
CA LEU A 139 -9.98 2.57 33.53
C LEU A 139 -10.19 1.89 34.88
N ALA A 140 -9.16 1.31 35.49
CA ALA A 140 -9.25 0.71 36.82
C ALA A 140 -9.62 1.75 37.90
N LYS A 141 -9.04 2.96 37.84
CA LYS A 141 -9.39 4.05 38.76
C LYS A 141 -10.81 4.55 38.58
N LYS A 142 -11.30 4.59 37.33
CA LYS A 142 -12.65 5.07 37.01
C LYS A 142 -13.73 4.03 37.30
N PHE A 143 -13.41 2.74 37.22
CA PHE A 143 -14.35 1.64 37.39
C PHE A 143 -13.80 0.56 38.35
N PRO A 144 -13.69 0.86 39.66
CA PRO A 144 -13.03 -0.02 40.63
C PRO A 144 -13.77 -1.33 40.90
N ASN A 145 -15.10 -1.36 40.70
CA ASN A 145 -15.93 -2.54 40.98
C ASN A 145 -16.22 -3.38 39.71
N SER A 146 -15.58 -3.07 38.58
CA SER A 146 -15.82 -3.79 37.33
C SER A 146 -14.96 -5.04 37.23
N GLY A 147 -15.61 -6.20 37.17
CA GLY A 147 -14.92 -7.48 36.92
C GLY A 147 -14.24 -7.53 35.55
N PHE A 148 -14.77 -6.85 34.53
CA PHE A 148 -14.13 -6.75 33.21
C PHE A 148 -12.75 -6.06 33.26
N VAL A 149 -12.61 -5.07 34.13
CA VAL A 149 -11.38 -4.28 34.30
C VAL A 149 -10.41 -4.93 35.28
N ASN A 150 -10.94 -5.50 36.38
CA ASN A 150 -10.16 -5.88 37.55
C ASN A 150 -10.09 -7.40 37.82
N ASP A 151 -10.90 -8.24 37.16
CA ASP A 151 -10.80 -9.70 37.30
C ASP A 151 -9.68 -10.24 36.40
N PHE A 152 -8.83 -11.08 36.99
CA PHE A 152 -7.72 -11.72 36.30
C PHE A 152 -7.95 -13.23 36.22
N HIS A 153 -7.77 -13.79 35.03
CA HIS A 153 -7.83 -15.21 34.77
C HIS A 153 -6.42 -15.77 34.53
N SER A 154 -6.09 -16.85 35.24
CA SER A 154 -4.80 -17.54 35.10
C SER A 154 -4.86 -18.55 33.96
N VAL A 155 -4.00 -18.38 32.95
CA VAL A 155 -3.81 -19.34 31.85
C VAL A 155 -2.48 -20.05 32.01
N LYS A 156 -2.54 -21.39 32.13
CA LYS A 156 -1.35 -22.24 32.20
C LYS A 156 -0.80 -22.50 30.80
N LEU A 157 0.40 -22.00 30.53
CA LEU A 157 1.13 -22.26 29.29
C LEU A 157 2.23 -23.30 29.56
N PRO A 158 2.30 -24.40 28.78
CA PRO A 158 3.19 -25.54 29.08
C PRO A 158 4.70 -25.23 29.03
N LEU A 159 5.11 -24.04 28.58
CA LEU A 159 6.51 -23.61 28.43
C LEU A 159 6.91 -22.46 29.39
N LEU A 160 5.99 -21.92 30.19
CA LEU A 160 6.24 -20.78 31.08
C LEU A 160 6.15 -21.22 32.54
N ALA A 161 7.11 -20.77 33.35
CA ALA A 161 7.20 -21.12 34.78
C ALA A 161 6.12 -20.44 35.65
N THR A 162 5.36 -19.48 35.10
CA THR A 162 4.32 -18.74 35.80
C THR A 162 3.01 -18.72 35.01
N ASP A 163 1.89 -18.77 35.76
CA ASP A 163 0.55 -18.64 35.18
C ASP A 163 0.39 -17.24 34.57
N LEU A 164 -0.02 -17.19 33.30
CA LEU A 164 -0.24 -15.93 32.59
C LEU A 164 -1.55 -15.31 33.09
N GLN A 165 -1.46 -14.16 33.78
CA GLN A 165 -2.61 -13.43 34.30
C GLN A 165 -3.19 -12.51 33.20
N VAL A 166 -4.32 -12.92 32.63
CA VAL A 166 -5.02 -12.20 31.56
C VAL A 166 -6.33 -11.64 32.10
N SER A 167 -6.52 -10.33 32.01
CA SER A 167 -7.84 -9.71 32.22
C SER A 167 -8.53 -9.49 30.88
N LEU A 168 -9.86 -9.49 30.89
CA LEU A 168 -10.66 -9.28 29.68
C LEU A 168 -10.33 -7.92 29.03
N LEU A 169 -10.12 -6.87 29.84
CA LEU A 169 -9.67 -5.56 29.36
C LEU A 169 -8.32 -5.63 28.63
N ARG A 170 -7.32 -6.34 29.16
CA ARG A 170 -5.99 -6.46 28.54
C ARG A 170 -6.08 -7.13 27.19
N LEU A 171 -6.85 -8.21 27.11
CA LEU A 171 -7.06 -8.93 25.87
C LEU A 171 -7.79 -8.02 24.87
N CYS A 172 -8.93 -7.46 25.24
CA CYS A 172 -9.72 -6.61 24.35
C CYS A 172 -8.99 -5.35 23.90
N PHE A 173 -8.29 -4.63 24.78
CA PHE A 173 -7.61 -3.38 24.43
C PHE A 173 -6.36 -3.60 23.58
N ARG A 174 -5.53 -4.59 23.93
CA ARG A 174 -4.32 -4.90 23.13
C ARG A 174 -4.70 -5.49 21.78
N THR A 175 -5.73 -6.33 21.73
CA THR A 175 -6.33 -6.77 20.47
C THR A 175 -6.96 -5.60 19.73
N ALA A 176 -7.61 -4.63 20.38
CA ALA A 176 -8.17 -3.43 19.74
C ALA A 176 -7.11 -2.44 19.24
N TYR A 177 -5.96 -2.32 19.90
CA TYR A 177 -4.83 -1.49 19.46
C TYR A 177 -4.16 -2.08 18.21
N VAL A 178 -3.98 -3.40 18.19
CA VAL A 178 -3.58 -4.14 16.97
C VAL A 178 -4.71 -4.14 15.95
N ALA A 179 -5.97 -4.17 16.38
CA ALA A 179 -7.13 -4.16 15.49
C ALA A 179 -7.54 -2.77 15.02
N SER A 180 -6.99 -1.67 15.55
CA SER A 180 -7.23 -0.29 15.10
C SER A 180 -6.21 0.12 14.05
N THR A 181 -4.97 -0.37 14.16
CA THR A 181 -4.00 -0.36 13.05
C THR A 181 -4.44 -1.28 11.91
N VAL A 182 -5.14 -2.39 12.22
CA VAL A 182 -5.90 -3.19 11.24
C VAL A 182 -7.31 -2.60 10.97
N GLY A 183 -7.76 -1.63 11.76
CA GLY A 183 -9.15 -1.16 11.82
C GLY A 183 -9.54 -0.25 10.67
N ILE A 184 -8.55 0.33 10.01
CA ILE A 184 -8.71 0.95 8.69
C ILE A 184 -9.18 -0.08 7.65
N ALA A 185 -8.87 -1.38 7.83
CA ALA A 185 -9.43 -2.47 7.03
C ALA A 185 -10.80 -2.99 7.54
N MET A 186 -11.26 -2.55 8.72
CA MET A 186 -12.54 -2.94 9.33
C MET A 186 -13.68 -1.92 9.12
N ILE A 187 -13.46 -0.83 8.37
CA ILE A 187 -14.52 0.18 8.14
C ILE A 187 -15.64 -0.35 7.20
N PHE A 188 -15.57 -1.60 6.75
CA PHE A 188 -16.65 -2.29 6.02
C PHE A 188 -17.41 -3.24 6.96
N PRO A 189 -18.63 -2.91 7.38
CA PRO A 189 -19.44 -3.81 8.20
C PRO A 189 -20.15 -4.88 7.36
N SER A 190 -20.23 -6.10 7.90
CA SER A 190 -21.14 -7.18 7.52
C SER A 190 -22.11 -7.46 8.68
N PRO A 191 -23.33 -7.98 8.43
CA PRO A 191 -24.39 -8.11 9.44
C PRO A 191 -24.04 -9.00 10.63
N ASP A 192 -24.80 -8.79 11.71
CA ASP A 192 -24.83 -9.59 12.94
C ASP A 192 -25.11 -11.08 12.63
N PRO A 193 -24.30 -12.03 13.13
CA PRO A 193 -24.50 -13.47 12.93
C PRO A 193 -25.84 -14.00 13.46
N GLU A 194 -26.51 -13.29 14.38
CA GLU A 194 -27.68 -13.81 15.10
C GLU A 194 -29.01 -13.13 14.74
N HIS A 195 -29.04 -11.94 14.10
CA HIS A 195 -30.28 -11.13 14.01
C HIS A 195 -30.65 -10.43 12.68
N GLY A 196 -30.18 -10.83 11.48
CA GLY A 196 -30.79 -10.25 10.26
C GLY A 196 -30.45 -10.84 8.88
N PRO A 197 -31.43 -10.94 7.94
CA PRO A 197 -31.31 -11.70 6.69
C PRO A 197 -31.05 -10.84 5.44
N VAL A 198 -30.23 -9.79 5.51
CA VAL A 198 -29.97 -8.95 4.31
C VAL A 198 -28.48 -8.84 4.03
N ARG A 199 -28.01 -9.79 3.23
CA ARG A 199 -26.74 -9.75 2.51
C ARG A 199 -26.80 -8.61 1.49
N ASN A 200 -25.87 -7.66 1.57
CA ASN A 200 -25.73 -6.60 0.57
C ASN A 200 -24.80 -7.10 -0.55
N PRO A 201 -25.30 -7.31 -1.79
CA PRO A 201 -24.50 -7.85 -2.88
C PRO A 201 -23.56 -6.81 -3.53
N SER A 202 -23.61 -5.56 -3.09
CA SER A 202 -22.78 -4.48 -3.63
C SER A 202 -22.60 -3.35 -2.62
N TYR A 203 -21.56 -2.55 -2.82
CA TYR A 203 -21.27 -1.39 -1.99
C TYR A 203 -22.42 -0.37 -1.98
N LEU A 204 -23.10 -0.21 -3.12
CA LEU A 204 -24.25 0.68 -3.25
C LEU A 204 -25.47 0.22 -2.46
N GLU A 205 -25.74 -1.09 -2.44
CA GLU A 205 -26.83 -1.65 -1.65
C GLU A 205 -26.54 -1.53 -0.14
N ALA A 206 -25.26 -1.66 0.25
CA ALA A 206 -24.83 -1.41 1.61
C ALA A 206 -25.08 0.05 2.02
N VAL A 207 -24.74 1.02 1.17
CA VAL A 207 -25.04 2.43 1.44
C VAL A 207 -26.55 2.70 1.42
N TYR A 208 -27.32 2.08 0.52
CA TYR A 208 -28.77 2.24 0.44
C TYR A 208 -29.47 1.75 1.71
N SER A 209 -29.20 0.51 2.12
CA SER A 209 -29.79 -0.12 3.31
C SER A 209 -29.44 0.64 4.58
N ASN A 210 -28.21 1.15 4.69
CA ASN A 210 -27.76 1.86 5.88
C ASN A 210 -28.14 3.33 5.87
N LEU A 211 -27.89 4.06 4.79
CA LEU A 211 -27.88 5.52 4.76
C LEU A 211 -29.04 6.13 3.95
N GLY A 212 -29.80 5.32 3.22
CA GLY A 212 -30.94 5.74 2.41
C GLY A 212 -30.59 6.12 0.97
N GLU A 213 -31.63 6.37 0.17
CA GLU A 213 -31.55 6.51 -1.28
C GLU A 213 -30.66 7.67 -1.74
N THR A 214 -30.80 8.86 -1.17
CA THR A 214 -30.02 10.04 -1.58
C THR A 214 -28.52 9.83 -1.42
N ARG A 215 -28.11 9.21 -0.30
CA ARG A 215 -26.69 8.92 -0.01
C ARG A 215 -26.17 7.77 -0.89
N ALA A 216 -27.01 6.78 -1.19
CA ALA A 216 -26.66 5.71 -2.12
C ALA A 216 -26.49 6.20 -3.55
N TRP A 217 -27.33 7.15 -4.00
CA TRP A 217 -27.18 7.78 -5.31
C TRP A 217 -25.86 8.57 -5.41
N LEU A 218 -25.52 9.35 -4.37
CA LEU A 218 -24.25 10.08 -4.31
C LEU A 218 -23.04 9.12 -4.27
N CYS A 219 -23.11 8.05 -3.49
CA CYS A 219 -22.11 6.98 -3.51
C CYS A 219 -21.99 6.36 -4.91
N GLY A 220 -23.12 6.11 -5.56
CA GLY A 220 -23.23 5.64 -6.94
C GLY A 220 -22.43 6.51 -7.88
N PHE A 221 -22.64 7.81 -7.86
CA PHE A 221 -21.88 8.74 -8.69
C PHE A 221 -20.36 8.55 -8.55
N PHE A 222 -19.86 8.53 -7.30
CA PHE A 222 -18.42 8.36 -7.04
C PHE A 222 -17.89 6.95 -7.37
N VAL A 223 -18.66 5.89 -7.12
CA VAL A 223 -18.25 4.52 -7.49
C VAL A 223 -18.12 4.40 -9.01
N HIS A 224 -19.15 4.79 -9.76
CA HIS A 224 -19.16 4.59 -11.22
C HIS A 224 -18.11 5.44 -11.94
N ILE A 225 -17.90 6.71 -11.53
CA ILE A 225 -16.85 7.54 -12.14
C ILE A 225 -15.46 6.95 -11.91
N ASN A 226 -15.20 6.37 -10.73
CA ASN A 226 -13.92 5.76 -10.42
C ASN A 226 -13.72 4.42 -11.14
N LEU A 227 -14.73 3.54 -11.18
CA LEU A 227 -14.66 2.29 -11.94
C LEU A 227 -14.41 2.56 -13.44
N TYR A 228 -15.11 3.54 -14.00
CA TYR A 228 -14.91 4.00 -15.38
C TYR A 228 -13.49 4.58 -15.58
N GLY A 229 -13.04 5.41 -14.63
CA GLY A 229 -11.70 6.00 -14.63
C GLY A 229 -10.57 4.98 -14.54
N ILE A 230 -10.74 3.90 -13.78
CA ILE A 230 -9.77 2.79 -13.73
C ILE A 230 -9.60 2.15 -15.12
N GLY A 231 -10.68 2.06 -15.90
CA GLY A 231 -10.62 1.60 -17.30
C GLY A 231 -9.73 2.50 -18.17
N ILE A 232 -9.81 3.82 -17.99
CA ILE A 232 -8.93 4.80 -18.65
C ILE A 232 -7.48 4.59 -18.21
N ALA A 233 -7.24 4.54 -16.90
CA ALA A 233 -5.91 4.37 -16.31
C ALA A 233 -5.23 3.08 -16.81
N TYR A 234 -5.97 1.97 -16.90
CA TYR A 234 -5.43 0.69 -17.38
C TYR A 234 -5.11 0.71 -18.87
N THR A 235 -5.92 1.43 -19.66
CA THR A 235 -5.63 1.65 -21.09
C THR A 235 -4.34 2.44 -21.28
N ILE A 236 -4.15 3.52 -20.52
CA ILE A 236 -2.92 4.32 -20.54
C ILE A 236 -1.72 3.47 -20.11
N THR A 237 -1.81 2.80 -18.96
CA THR A 237 -0.71 2.01 -18.40
C THR A 237 -0.29 0.87 -19.34
N SER A 238 -1.27 0.17 -19.94
CA SER A 238 -0.99 -0.91 -20.88
C SER A 238 -0.30 -0.40 -22.14
N ALA A 239 -0.72 0.76 -22.66
CA ALA A 239 -0.06 1.38 -23.80
C ALA A 239 1.39 1.76 -23.50
N ILE A 240 1.65 2.37 -22.33
CA ILE A 240 3.01 2.70 -21.88
C ILE A 240 3.87 1.43 -21.78
N SER A 241 3.33 0.33 -21.25
CA SER A 241 4.07 -0.93 -21.17
C SER A 241 4.33 -1.58 -22.52
N ILE A 242 3.37 -1.57 -23.45
CA ILE A 242 3.61 -2.07 -24.82
C ILE A 242 4.65 -1.20 -25.53
N ARG A 243 4.58 0.14 -25.37
CA ARG A 243 5.61 1.05 -25.87
C ARG A 243 6.98 0.72 -25.29
N ALA A 244 7.08 0.49 -23.99
CA ALA A 244 8.35 0.15 -23.32
C ALA A 244 9.00 -1.12 -23.91
N ILE A 245 8.21 -2.13 -24.29
CA ILE A 245 8.71 -3.33 -25.00
C ILE A 245 9.32 -2.94 -26.36
N GLN A 246 8.67 -2.05 -27.10
CA GLN A 246 9.16 -1.63 -28.42
C GLN A 246 10.41 -0.77 -28.31
N GLU A 247 10.46 0.13 -27.34
CA GLU A 247 11.63 0.94 -27.01
C GLU A 247 12.81 0.06 -26.60
N SER A 248 12.61 -0.85 -25.65
CA SER A 248 13.59 -1.84 -25.20
C SER A 248 14.20 -2.62 -26.37
N ASN A 249 13.36 -3.20 -27.24
CA ASN A 249 13.81 -3.92 -28.44
C ASN A 249 14.55 -3.03 -29.46
N CYS A 250 14.07 -1.79 -29.63
CA CYS A 250 14.68 -0.83 -30.54
C CYS A 250 16.09 -0.42 -30.07
N TYR A 251 16.23 -0.09 -28.79
CA TYR A 251 17.51 0.27 -28.17
C TYR A 251 18.49 -0.90 -28.16
N HIS A 252 18.00 -2.13 -27.94
CA HIS A 252 18.85 -3.31 -28.05
C HIS A 252 19.40 -3.50 -29.46
N LYS A 253 18.56 -3.33 -30.50
CA LYS A 253 18.94 -3.57 -31.89
C LYS A 253 19.79 -2.45 -32.51
N HIS A 254 19.50 -1.20 -32.19
CA HIS A 254 20.09 -0.03 -32.85
C HIS A 254 20.99 0.80 -31.92
N GLY A 255 21.13 0.41 -30.65
CA GLY A 255 21.90 1.11 -29.62
C GLY A 255 21.09 2.20 -28.90
N HIS A 256 21.51 2.57 -27.69
CA HIS A 256 20.82 3.55 -26.84
C HIS A 256 20.72 4.98 -27.40
N GLN A 257 21.47 5.28 -28.47
CA GLN A 257 21.44 6.59 -29.14
C GLN A 257 20.46 6.64 -30.32
N ALA A 258 19.78 5.53 -30.62
CA ALA A 258 18.81 5.48 -31.71
C ALA A 258 17.55 6.31 -31.37
N PRO A 259 16.96 7.01 -32.33
CA PRO A 259 15.70 7.72 -32.14
C PRO A 259 14.53 6.73 -32.11
N CYS A 260 14.36 6.04 -30.99
CA CYS A 260 13.25 5.12 -30.73
C CYS A 260 12.08 5.93 -30.18
N ASN A 261 11.11 6.29 -31.03
CA ASN A 261 9.90 6.99 -30.61
C ASN A 261 8.66 6.27 -31.16
N PHE A 262 7.77 5.85 -30.26
CA PHE A 262 6.53 5.17 -30.62
C PHE A 262 5.35 5.88 -29.96
N GLY A 263 4.28 6.12 -30.71
CA GLY A 263 3.09 6.82 -30.21
C GLY A 263 2.17 5.93 -29.37
N ASP A 264 1.73 6.43 -28.21
CA ASP A 264 0.88 5.67 -27.27
C ASP A 264 -0.52 5.37 -27.83
N ALA A 265 -1.08 6.27 -28.65
CA ALA A 265 -2.46 6.15 -29.13
C ALA A 265 -2.71 4.85 -29.89
N TYR A 266 -1.73 4.37 -30.67
CA TYR A 266 -1.83 3.11 -31.39
C TYR A 266 -1.93 1.91 -30.42
N TYR A 267 -1.12 1.88 -29.37
CA TYR A 267 -1.15 0.80 -28.37
C TYR A 267 -2.38 0.87 -27.47
N MET A 268 -2.91 2.07 -27.19
CA MET A 268 -4.21 2.23 -26.53
C MET A 268 -5.34 1.62 -27.36
N LEU A 269 -5.33 1.81 -28.68
CA LEU A 269 -6.31 1.19 -29.59
C LEU A 269 -6.19 -0.33 -29.61
N ILE A 270 -4.97 -0.89 -29.61
CA ILE A 270 -4.76 -2.34 -29.53
C ILE A 270 -5.32 -2.90 -28.22
N PHE A 271 -5.00 -2.27 -27.09
CA PHE A 271 -5.51 -2.70 -25.79
C PHE A 271 -7.04 -2.57 -25.73
N GLY A 272 -7.60 -1.45 -26.20
CA GLY A 272 -9.05 -1.27 -26.31
C GLY A 272 -9.70 -2.34 -27.19
N PHE A 273 -9.12 -2.67 -28.34
CA PHE A 273 -9.60 -3.75 -29.19
C PHE A 273 -9.63 -5.10 -28.47
N LEU A 274 -8.56 -5.45 -27.74
CA LEU A 274 -8.52 -6.65 -26.91
C LEU A 274 -9.62 -6.63 -25.83
N GLN A 275 -9.84 -5.48 -25.18
CA GLN A 275 -10.87 -5.34 -24.15
C GLN A 275 -12.29 -5.46 -24.70
N ILE A 276 -12.56 -5.11 -25.97
CA ILE A 276 -13.87 -5.36 -26.57
C ILE A 276 -14.23 -6.84 -26.48
N PHE A 277 -13.28 -7.75 -26.73
CA PHE A 277 -13.52 -9.19 -26.63
C PHE A 277 -13.58 -9.66 -25.17
N MET A 278 -12.62 -9.24 -24.34
CA MET A 278 -12.55 -9.66 -22.93
C MET A 278 -13.76 -9.17 -22.13
N SER A 279 -14.29 -7.99 -22.45
CA SER A 279 -15.49 -7.45 -21.82
C SER A 279 -16.76 -8.21 -22.17
N GLN A 280 -16.75 -9.14 -23.12
CA GLN A 280 -17.91 -10.00 -23.38
C GLN A 280 -18.09 -11.12 -22.33
N ILE A 281 -17.14 -11.29 -21.40
CA ILE A 281 -17.27 -12.26 -20.32
C ILE A 281 -18.48 -11.89 -19.43
N PRO A 282 -19.37 -12.83 -19.07
CA PRO A 282 -20.70 -12.49 -18.55
C PRO A 282 -20.69 -11.85 -17.16
N ASN A 283 -19.84 -12.33 -16.26
CA ASN A 283 -19.85 -11.98 -14.84
C ASN A 283 -18.48 -12.23 -14.17
N MET A 284 -18.35 -11.83 -12.89
CA MET A 284 -17.11 -11.99 -12.10
C MET A 284 -16.74 -13.47 -11.82
N HIS A 285 -17.70 -14.40 -11.86
CA HIS A 285 -17.40 -15.82 -11.65
C HIS A 285 -16.65 -16.43 -12.85
N ASP A 286 -16.98 -15.98 -14.05
CA ASP A 286 -16.41 -16.50 -15.30
C ASP A 286 -14.98 -15.94 -15.56
N ILE A 287 -14.59 -14.83 -14.91
CA ILE A 287 -13.23 -14.25 -15.00
C ILE A 287 -12.24 -14.81 -13.98
N LYS A 288 -12.61 -15.80 -13.14
CA LYS A 288 -11.71 -16.31 -12.08
C LYS A 288 -10.34 -16.74 -12.56
N TRP A 289 -10.28 -17.45 -13.69
CA TRP A 289 -9.01 -17.89 -14.29
C TRP A 289 -8.17 -16.67 -14.71
N LEU A 290 -8.81 -15.65 -15.28
CA LEU A 290 -8.16 -14.43 -15.75
C LEU A 290 -7.64 -13.62 -14.56
N SER A 291 -8.37 -13.59 -13.44
CA SER A 291 -7.94 -12.98 -12.18
C SER A 291 -6.76 -13.72 -11.55
N LEU A 292 -6.69 -15.05 -11.66
CA LEU A 292 -5.54 -15.83 -11.18
C LEU A 292 -4.28 -15.53 -12.01
N VAL A 293 -4.41 -15.52 -13.35
CA VAL A 293 -3.32 -15.12 -14.25
C VAL A 293 -2.85 -13.72 -13.91
N ALA A 294 -3.77 -12.77 -13.76
CA ALA A 294 -3.48 -11.39 -13.40
C ALA A 294 -2.70 -11.28 -12.08
N ALA A 295 -3.08 -12.04 -11.05
CA ALA A 295 -2.35 -12.09 -9.79
C ALA A 295 -0.91 -12.60 -9.97
N ILE A 296 -0.71 -13.71 -10.68
CA ILE A 296 0.63 -14.27 -10.96
C ILE A 296 1.49 -13.23 -11.68
N MET A 297 0.94 -12.60 -12.73
CA MET A 297 1.64 -11.56 -13.48
C MET A 297 2.01 -10.36 -12.59
N SER A 298 1.14 -9.98 -11.65
CA SER A 298 1.40 -8.91 -10.69
C SER A 298 2.60 -9.19 -9.80
N PHE A 299 2.73 -10.42 -9.29
CA PHE A 299 3.92 -10.82 -8.53
C PHE A 299 5.17 -10.86 -9.41
N SER A 300 5.05 -11.41 -10.62
CA SER A 300 6.18 -11.53 -11.55
C SER A 300 6.81 -10.19 -11.85
N TYR A 301 6.05 -9.19 -12.33
CA TYR A 301 6.67 -7.89 -12.62
C TYR A 301 7.12 -7.17 -11.36
N SER A 302 6.44 -7.31 -10.22
CA SER A 302 6.84 -6.63 -8.99
C SER A 302 8.19 -7.16 -8.47
N LEU A 303 8.41 -8.47 -8.55
CA LEU A 303 9.70 -9.09 -8.24
C LEU A 303 10.79 -8.68 -9.23
N ILE A 304 10.47 -8.59 -10.53
CA ILE A 304 11.42 -8.14 -11.55
C ILE A 304 11.81 -6.68 -11.32
N VAL A 305 10.84 -5.78 -11.12
CA VAL A 305 11.06 -4.35 -10.82
C VAL A 305 11.91 -4.19 -9.57
N LEU A 306 11.60 -4.94 -8.50
CA LEU A 306 12.39 -4.93 -7.28
C LEU A 306 13.83 -5.40 -7.53
N GLY A 307 14.00 -6.49 -8.27
CA GLY A 307 15.31 -7.03 -8.62
C GLY A 307 16.14 -6.05 -9.47
N LEU A 308 15.54 -5.49 -10.52
CA LEU A 308 16.16 -4.49 -11.40
C LEU A 308 16.49 -3.20 -10.64
N GLY A 309 15.57 -2.70 -9.81
CA GLY A 309 15.79 -1.52 -8.98
C GLY A 309 16.95 -1.74 -8.00
N THR A 310 16.98 -2.89 -7.32
CA THR A 310 18.07 -3.26 -6.41
C THR A 310 19.40 -3.37 -7.15
N ALA A 311 19.42 -4.08 -8.28
CA ALA A 311 20.62 -4.23 -9.11
C ALA A 311 21.12 -2.87 -9.60
N ARG A 312 20.23 -1.97 -9.99
CA ARG A 312 20.59 -0.62 -10.46
C ARG A 312 21.13 0.26 -9.33
N VAL A 313 20.60 0.14 -8.10
CA VAL A 313 21.17 0.82 -6.92
C VAL A 313 22.59 0.32 -6.66
N ILE A 314 22.81 -1.00 -6.75
CA ILE A 314 24.14 -1.60 -6.58
C ILE A 314 25.10 -1.11 -7.68
N GLU A 315 24.66 -1.12 -8.94
CA GLU A 315 25.45 -0.67 -10.09
C GLU A 315 25.81 0.82 -10.02
N ASN A 316 24.86 1.67 -9.62
CA ASN A 316 25.11 3.10 -9.45
C ASN A 316 26.17 3.37 -8.37
N GLY A 317 26.33 2.47 -7.39
CA GLY A 317 27.20 2.65 -6.22
C GLY A 317 26.75 3.76 -5.27
N VAL A 318 25.64 4.44 -5.56
CA VAL A 318 25.09 5.56 -4.78
C VAL A 318 23.56 5.53 -4.81
N ILE A 319 22.95 6.00 -3.72
CA ILE A 319 21.51 6.25 -3.65
C ILE A 319 21.25 7.62 -4.30
N LYS A 320 20.57 7.63 -5.45
CA LYS A 320 20.20 8.88 -6.16
C LYS A 320 19.00 9.60 -5.53
N GLY A 321 18.18 8.87 -4.78
CA GLY A 321 17.04 9.41 -4.06
C GLY A 321 17.43 10.49 -3.05
N SER A 322 16.65 11.57 -3.00
CA SER A 322 16.85 12.67 -2.05
C SER A 322 15.53 13.03 -1.36
N ILE A 323 15.58 13.38 -0.07
CA ILE A 323 14.40 13.92 0.65
C ILE A 323 13.92 15.25 0.08
N GLN A 324 14.76 15.94 -0.70
CA GLN A 324 14.38 17.18 -1.36
C GLN A 324 13.41 16.94 -2.53
N GLY A 325 13.37 15.74 -3.12
CA GLY A 325 12.52 15.46 -4.28
C GLY A 325 12.90 16.26 -5.52
N ILE A 326 11.96 16.36 -6.46
CA ILE A 326 12.16 17.04 -7.74
C ILE A 326 12.38 18.55 -7.52
N PRO A 327 13.43 19.14 -8.13
CA PRO A 327 13.63 20.59 -8.12
C PRO A 327 12.56 21.25 -9.00
N THR A 328 11.98 22.35 -8.52
CA THR A 328 10.91 23.09 -9.19
C THR A 328 11.26 24.57 -9.20
N ALA A 329 10.72 25.32 -10.18
CA ALA A 329 11.01 26.74 -10.31
C ALA A 329 10.38 27.54 -9.15
N THR A 330 9.27 27.04 -8.61
CA THR A 330 8.55 27.71 -7.51
C THR A 330 8.14 26.71 -6.42
N VAL A 331 8.01 27.20 -5.19
CA VAL A 331 7.47 26.41 -4.06
C VAL A 331 6.06 25.90 -4.37
N MET A 332 5.25 26.70 -5.06
CA MET A 332 3.87 26.34 -5.40
C MET A 332 3.81 25.14 -6.34
N GLU A 333 4.66 25.11 -7.38
CA GLU A 333 4.79 23.97 -8.28
C GLU A 333 5.17 22.70 -7.52
N LYS A 334 6.08 22.81 -6.54
CA LYS A 334 6.43 21.69 -5.66
C LYS A 334 5.24 21.17 -4.85
N VAL A 335 4.45 22.09 -4.29
CA VAL A 335 3.25 21.76 -3.52
C VAL A 335 2.24 21.01 -4.39
N TRP A 336 2.07 21.40 -5.66
CA TRP A 336 1.20 20.69 -6.59
C TRP A 336 1.68 19.28 -6.93
N LEU A 337 2.98 19.08 -7.14
CA LEU A 337 3.54 17.74 -7.36
C LEU A 337 3.39 16.84 -6.13
N VAL A 338 3.59 17.37 -4.91
CA VAL A 338 3.37 16.63 -3.66
C VAL A 338 1.89 16.25 -3.51
N ALA A 339 0.98 17.19 -3.78
CA ALA A 339 -0.45 16.93 -3.77
C ALA A 339 -0.84 15.81 -4.75
N GLN A 340 -0.31 15.85 -5.97
CA GLN A 340 -0.53 14.80 -6.96
C GLN A 340 -0.01 13.44 -6.48
N GLY A 341 1.19 13.39 -5.90
CA GLY A 341 1.75 12.15 -5.34
C GLY A 341 0.93 11.57 -4.17
N VAL A 342 0.28 12.41 -3.35
CA VAL A 342 -0.68 11.94 -2.33
C VAL A 342 -1.90 11.29 -3.00
N GLY A 343 -2.39 11.86 -4.11
CA GLY A 343 -3.43 11.26 -4.94
C GLY A 343 -3.01 9.90 -5.51
N ASP A 344 -1.78 9.79 -6.02
CA ASP A 344 -1.25 8.54 -6.57
C ASP A 344 -1.17 7.44 -5.49
N ILE A 345 -0.75 7.78 -4.26
CA ILE A 345 -0.74 6.84 -3.12
C ILE A 345 -2.17 6.41 -2.77
N ALA A 346 -3.13 7.34 -2.79
CA ALA A 346 -4.53 7.01 -2.51
C ALA A 346 -5.12 6.08 -3.58
N PHE A 347 -4.77 6.28 -4.85
CA PHE A 347 -5.19 5.40 -5.95
C PHE A 347 -4.63 3.98 -5.81
N ALA A 348 -3.48 3.81 -5.17
CA ALA A 348 -2.81 2.52 -5.02
C ALA A 348 -3.62 1.49 -4.19
N TYR A 349 -4.62 1.93 -3.41
CA TYR A 349 -5.48 1.05 -2.61
C TYR A 349 -6.97 1.15 -3.01
N PRO A 350 -7.35 0.84 -4.27
CA PRO A 350 -8.72 1.05 -4.75
C PRO A 350 -9.66 -0.13 -4.42
N TYR A 351 -9.19 -1.13 -3.65
CA TYR A 351 -9.94 -2.37 -3.41
C TYR A 351 -11.25 -2.14 -2.64
N SER A 352 -11.36 -1.02 -1.92
CA SER A 352 -12.59 -0.57 -1.24
C SER A 352 -13.80 -0.48 -2.18
N LEU A 353 -13.58 -0.22 -3.48
CA LEU A 353 -14.63 -0.06 -4.49
C LEU A 353 -15.36 -1.36 -4.84
N ILE A 354 -14.68 -2.49 -4.68
CA ILE A 354 -15.15 -3.81 -5.13
C ILE A 354 -15.14 -4.85 -4.01
N LEU A 355 -14.82 -4.45 -2.78
CA LEU A 355 -14.64 -5.36 -1.66
C LEU A 355 -15.93 -6.15 -1.37
N ILE A 356 -17.08 -5.48 -1.35
CA ILE A 356 -18.37 -6.12 -1.06
C ILE A 356 -18.79 -7.03 -2.22
N GLU A 357 -18.54 -6.61 -3.46
CA GLU A 357 -18.80 -7.38 -4.67
C GLU A 357 -17.94 -8.66 -4.70
N ILE A 358 -16.67 -8.59 -4.30
CA ILE A 358 -15.80 -9.78 -4.16
C ILE A 358 -16.30 -10.68 -3.03
N GLN A 359 -16.62 -10.09 -1.86
CA GLN A 359 -17.16 -10.82 -0.71
C GLN A 359 -18.43 -11.59 -1.09
N ASP A 360 -19.30 -10.99 -1.91
CA ASP A 360 -20.52 -11.60 -2.42
C ASP A 360 -20.28 -12.80 -3.34
N THR A 361 -19.05 -13.04 -3.80
CA THR A 361 -18.74 -14.25 -4.59
C THR A 361 -18.25 -15.43 -3.75
N LEU A 362 -17.95 -15.21 -2.47
CA LEU A 362 -17.44 -16.25 -1.58
C LEU A 362 -18.55 -17.22 -1.15
N LYS A 363 -18.14 -18.47 -0.91
CA LYS A 363 -19.00 -19.52 -0.35
C LYS A 363 -18.68 -19.70 1.12
N SER A 364 -19.71 -19.93 1.93
CA SER A 364 -19.57 -20.40 3.32
C SER A 364 -19.77 -21.90 3.44
N PRO A 365 -19.16 -22.57 4.44
CA PRO A 365 -18.32 -22.05 5.55
C PRO A 365 -16.80 -21.92 5.22
N PRO A 366 -16.00 -21.10 5.98
CA PRO A 366 -16.38 -20.18 7.07
C PRO A 366 -17.14 -18.94 6.54
N SER A 367 -17.53 -18.01 7.42
CA SER A 367 -18.28 -16.82 7.00
C SER A 367 -17.49 -16.02 5.95
N GLU A 368 -18.18 -15.45 4.96
CA GLU A 368 -17.53 -14.73 3.85
C GLU A 368 -16.71 -13.54 4.37
N ASN A 369 -17.19 -12.86 5.43
CA ASN A 369 -16.48 -11.77 6.09
C ASN A 369 -15.16 -12.24 6.73
N GLU A 370 -15.15 -13.38 7.44
CA GLU A 370 -13.90 -13.89 8.02
C GLU A 370 -12.87 -14.22 6.93
N THR A 371 -13.32 -14.84 5.84
CA THR A 371 -12.48 -15.14 4.69
C THR A 371 -11.96 -13.86 4.04
N MET A 372 -12.83 -12.89 3.78
CA MET A 372 -12.45 -11.61 3.17
C MET A 372 -11.55 -10.78 4.08
N LYS A 373 -11.77 -10.78 5.38
CA LYS A 373 -10.93 -10.07 6.35
C LYS A 373 -9.51 -10.64 6.35
N LYS A 374 -9.36 -11.96 6.39
CA LYS A 374 -8.05 -12.61 6.27
C LYS A 374 -7.40 -12.29 4.93
N ALA A 375 -8.13 -12.45 3.83
CA ALA A 375 -7.63 -12.18 2.48
C ALA A 375 -7.19 -10.71 2.30
N SER A 376 -8.01 -9.76 2.74
CA SER A 376 -7.74 -8.33 2.66
C SER A 376 -6.54 -7.93 3.52
N THR A 377 -6.39 -8.51 4.72
CA THR A 377 -5.24 -8.24 5.59
C THR A 377 -3.93 -8.68 4.91
N ILE A 378 -3.90 -9.90 4.36
CA ILE A 378 -2.74 -10.42 3.63
C ILE A 378 -2.46 -9.57 2.39
N SER A 379 -3.50 -9.25 1.62
CA SER A 379 -3.38 -8.48 0.37
C SER A 379 -2.85 -7.07 0.63
N VAL A 380 -3.40 -6.33 1.60
CA VAL A 380 -2.93 -4.98 1.94
C VAL A 380 -1.49 -5.01 2.45
N ALA A 381 -1.15 -5.93 3.35
CA ALA A 381 0.22 -6.05 3.85
C ALA A 381 1.24 -6.32 2.73
N LEU A 382 0.91 -7.26 1.85
CA LEU A 382 1.78 -7.66 0.75
C LEU A 382 1.91 -6.57 -0.32
N THR A 383 0.80 -5.92 -0.64
CA THR A 383 0.77 -4.81 -1.60
C THR A 383 1.58 -3.62 -1.08
N THR A 384 1.41 -3.27 0.21
CA THR A 384 2.19 -2.22 0.87
C THR A 384 3.69 -2.54 0.84
N PHE A 385 4.06 -3.78 1.14
CA PHE A 385 5.44 -4.24 1.08
C PHE A 385 6.03 -4.04 -0.32
N PHE A 386 5.36 -4.54 -1.36
CA PHE A 386 5.86 -4.38 -2.73
C PHE A 386 5.88 -2.92 -3.20
N TYR A 387 4.90 -2.09 -2.85
CA TYR A 387 4.88 -0.69 -3.22
C TYR A 387 6.01 0.10 -2.56
N LEU A 388 6.25 -0.11 -1.26
CA LEU A 388 7.36 0.53 -0.55
C LEU A 388 8.70 0.09 -1.10
N LEU A 389 8.87 -1.20 -1.41
CA LEU A 389 10.12 -1.70 -1.95
C LEU A 389 10.35 -1.25 -3.40
N CYS A 390 9.38 -1.41 -4.30
CA CYS A 390 9.53 -0.99 -5.70
C CYS A 390 9.68 0.53 -5.81
N GLY A 391 8.86 1.30 -5.10
CA GLY A 391 8.97 2.76 -5.06
C GLY A 391 10.28 3.22 -4.41
N GLY A 392 10.67 2.59 -3.30
CA GLY A 392 11.91 2.91 -2.58
C GLY A 392 13.18 2.60 -3.39
N PHE A 393 13.32 1.37 -3.90
CA PHE A 393 14.47 0.99 -4.73
C PHE A 393 14.46 1.68 -6.09
N GLY A 394 13.28 1.92 -6.69
CA GLY A 394 13.16 2.72 -7.90
C GLY A 394 13.65 4.16 -7.68
N TYR A 395 13.20 4.81 -6.61
CA TYR A 395 13.65 6.16 -6.26
C TYR A 395 15.12 6.20 -5.85
N ALA A 396 15.63 5.16 -5.19
CA ALA A 396 17.06 5.03 -4.91
C ALA A 396 17.89 4.87 -6.19
N ALA A 397 17.36 4.17 -7.21
CA ALA A 397 18.03 3.91 -8.48
C ALA A 397 18.04 5.12 -9.42
N PHE A 398 16.96 5.90 -9.46
CA PHE A 398 16.77 6.98 -10.44
C PHE A 398 16.70 8.38 -9.82
N GLY A 399 16.40 8.51 -8.53
CA GLY A 399 16.29 9.80 -7.87
C GLY A 399 15.21 10.68 -8.50
N VAL A 400 15.55 11.93 -8.80
CA VAL A 400 14.62 12.88 -9.43
C VAL A 400 14.20 12.46 -10.85
N ASP A 401 14.96 11.58 -11.50
CA ASP A 401 14.69 11.06 -12.84
C ASP A 401 13.79 9.82 -12.81
N THR A 402 13.20 9.48 -11.65
CA THR A 402 12.31 8.32 -11.52
C THR A 402 11.07 8.53 -12.40
N PRO A 403 10.82 7.65 -13.40
CA PRO A 403 9.65 7.79 -14.25
C PRO A 403 8.38 7.38 -13.51
N GLY A 404 7.23 7.93 -13.92
CA GLY A 404 5.92 7.57 -13.36
C GLY A 404 5.61 6.08 -13.49
N ASN A 405 5.90 5.49 -14.66
CA ASN A 405 5.98 4.04 -14.80
C ASN A 405 7.44 3.61 -14.62
N LEU A 406 7.75 3.04 -13.45
CA LEU A 406 9.12 2.65 -13.09
C LEU A 406 9.80 1.72 -14.12
N MET A 407 9.02 0.93 -14.88
CA MET A 407 9.58 0.06 -15.92
C MET A 407 10.18 0.80 -17.12
N THR A 408 9.79 2.04 -17.39
CA THR A 408 10.37 2.81 -18.50
C THR A 408 11.74 3.39 -18.14
N GLY A 409 12.23 3.20 -16.91
CA GLY A 409 13.56 3.62 -16.47
C GLY A 409 14.67 2.61 -16.79
N PHE A 410 14.32 1.39 -17.17
CA PHE A 410 15.27 0.29 -17.40
C PHE A 410 15.40 -0.03 -18.89
N TYR A 411 16.62 -0.37 -19.33
CA TYR A 411 16.92 -0.70 -20.73
C TYR A 411 17.62 -2.06 -20.94
N GLU A 412 18.34 -2.56 -19.93
CA GLU A 412 18.97 -3.88 -19.97
C GLU A 412 18.80 -4.61 -18.62
N PRO A 413 18.74 -5.96 -18.60
CA PRO A 413 18.64 -6.83 -19.77
C PRO A 413 17.27 -6.72 -20.47
N TYR A 414 17.26 -6.42 -21.78
CA TYR A 414 16.05 -6.06 -22.54
C TYR A 414 14.95 -7.13 -22.47
N TRP A 415 15.31 -8.42 -22.53
CA TRP A 415 14.36 -9.53 -22.45
C TRP A 415 13.60 -9.58 -21.12
N LEU A 416 14.24 -9.16 -20.02
CA LEU A 416 13.62 -9.17 -18.69
C LEU A 416 12.66 -8.00 -18.54
N ILE A 417 13.00 -6.85 -19.13
CA ILE A 417 12.14 -5.67 -19.23
C ILE A 417 10.92 -5.97 -20.09
N ASP A 418 11.11 -6.70 -21.19
CA ASP A 418 10.03 -7.13 -22.08
C ASP A 418 9.06 -8.07 -21.36
N ILE A 419 9.59 -9.05 -20.61
CA ILE A 419 8.78 -9.96 -19.79
C ILE A 419 8.00 -9.17 -18.73
N ALA A 420 8.65 -8.24 -18.01
CA ALA A 420 7.99 -7.46 -16.97
C ALA A 420 6.85 -6.61 -17.54
N ASN A 421 7.08 -5.91 -18.66
CA ASN A 421 6.03 -5.12 -19.30
C ASN A 421 4.93 -5.99 -19.91
N ALA A 422 5.24 -7.17 -20.47
CA ALA A 422 4.23 -8.12 -20.91
C ALA A 422 3.38 -8.63 -19.73
N CYS A 423 3.99 -8.91 -18.57
CA CYS A 423 3.29 -9.22 -17.33
C CYS A 423 2.37 -8.07 -16.90
N ILE A 424 2.81 -6.81 -16.98
CA ILE A 424 1.96 -5.65 -16.68
C ILE A 424 0.74 -5.64 -17.60
N VAL A 425 0.92 -5.76 -18.92
CA VAL A 425 -0.20 -5.78 -19.88
C VAL A 425 -1.17 -6.92 -19.56
N LEU A 426 -0.69 -8.13 -19.33
CA LEU A 426 -1.53 -9.29 -19.00
C LEU A 426 -2.25 -9.12 -17.65
N HIS A 427 -1.60 -8.54 -16.63
CA HIS A 427 -2.24 -8.17 -15.37
C HIS A 427 -3.40 -7.20 -15.65
N LEU A 428 -3.14 -6.13 -16.39
CA LEU A 428 -4.12 -5.09 -16.67
C LEU A 428 -5.29 -5.58 -17.53
N VAL A 429 -5.08 -6.61 -18.36
CA VAL A 429 -6.20 -7.28 -19.05
C VAL A 429 -7.20 -7.86 -18.05
N GLY A 430 -6.72 -8.61 -17.06
CA GLY A 430 -7.58 -9.19 -16.03
C GLY A 430 -8.12 -8.16 -15.04
N GLY A 431 -7.29 -7.21 -14.61
CA GLY A 431 -7.71 -6.12 -13.75
C GLY A 431 -8.84 -5.30 -14.37
N TYR A 432 -8.75 -4.96 -15.66
CA TYR A 432 -9.78 -4.18 -16.36
C TYR A 432 -11.15 -4.86 -16.26
N GLN A 433 -11.17 -6.19 -16.36
CA GLN A 433 -12.40 -6.96 -16.20
C GLN A 433 -12.90 -6.95 -14.76
N VAL A 434 -12.02 -7.14 -13.77
CA VAL A 434 -12.41 -7.09 -12.35
C VAL A 434 -13.11 -5.77 -11.99
N PHE A 435 -12.63 -4.63 -12.49
CA PHE A 435 -13.24 -3.32 -12.21
C PHE A 435 -14.41 -2.94 -13.14
N SER A 436 -14.44 -3.45 -14.37
CA SER A 436 -15.53 -3.12 -15.32
C SER A 436 -16.79 -3.96 -15.09
N GLN A 437 -16.67 -5.18 -14.56
CA GLN A 437 -17.82 -6.08 -14.36
C GLN A 437 -18.89 -5.51 -13.40
N PRO A 438 -18.56 -4.86 -12.27
CA PRO A 438 -19.56 -4.19 -11.44
C PRO A 438 -20.32 -3.09 -12.20
N LEU A 439 -19.63 -2.32 -13.06
CA LEU A 439 -20.26 -1.30 -13.90
C LEU A 439 -21.20 -1.93 -14.94
N PHE A 440 -20.78 -3.00 -15.61
CA PHE A 440 -21.64 -3.74 -16.52
C PHE A 440 -22.87 -4.32 -15.82
N ALA A 441 -22.70 -4.89 -14.62
CA ALA A 441 -23.80 -5.43 -13.84
C ALA A 441 -24.79 -4.34 -13.39
N ALA A 442 -24.32 -3.13 -13.09
CA ALA A 442 -25.17 -2.00 -12.75
C ALA A 442 -25.98 -1.51 -13.97
N VAL A 443 -25.33 -1.35 -15.13
CA VAL A 443 -25.97 -0.92 -16.38
C VAL A 443 -26.98 -1.98 -16.85
N ASP A 444 -26.62 -3.25 -16.85
CA ASP A 444 -27.51 -4.36 -17.20
C ASP A 444 -28.76 -4.39 -16.31
N ARG A 445 -28.61 -4.23 -14.99
CA ARG A 445 -29.74 -4.16 -14.05
C ARG A 445 -30.64 -2.96 -14.32
N TRP A 446 -30.05 -1.80 -14.64
CA TRP A 446 -30.83 -0.59 -14.95
C TRP A 446 -31.64 -0.75 -16.23
N PHE A 447 -31.02 -1.24 -17.31
CA PHE A 447 -31.73 -1.46 -18.58
C PHE A 447 -32.81 -2.54 -18.46
N ALA A 448 -32.54 -3.65 -17.78
CA ALA A 448 -33.51 -4.71 -17.55
C ALA A 448 -34.74 -4.23 -16.75
N ARG A 449 -34.55 -3.31 -15.78
CA ARG A 449 -35.67 -2.73 -15.01
C ARG A 449 -36.45 -1.68 -15.82
N LYS A 450 -35.76 -0.87 -16.62
CA LYS A 450 -36.37 0.23 -17.38
C LYS A 450 -37.09 -0.25 -18.63
N PHE A 451 -36.63 -1.34 -19.25
CA PHE A 451 -37.15 -1.88 -20.49
C PHE A 451 -37.43 -3.39 -20.40
N PRO A 452 -38.37 -3.82 -19.53
CA PRO A 452 -38.61 -5.24 -19.25
C PRO A 452 -39.10 -6.05 -20.46
N ASP A 453 -39.82 -5.42 -21.38
CA ASP A 453 -40.41 -6.10 -22.56
C ASP A 453 -39.57 -5.93 -23.83
N ASN A 454 -38.37 -5.33 -23.75
CA ASN A 454 -37.56 -5.06 -24.94
C ASN A 454 -36.75 -6.29 -25.34
N GLU A 455 -37.08 -6.84 -26.51
CA GLU A 455 -36.42 -8.01 -27.08
C GLU A 455 -34.90 -7.80 -27.25
N PHE A 456 -34.44 -6.59 -27.57
CA PHE A 456 -33.02 -6.29 -27.70
C PHE A 456 -32.23 -6.51 -26.39
N VAL A 457 -32.85 -6.26 -25.24
CA VAL A 457 -32.21 -6.40 -23.91
C VAL A 457 -32.19 -7.87 -23.47
N HIS A 458 -33.26 -8.62 -23.71
CA HIS A 458 -33.44 -9.97 -23.17
C HIS A 458 -33.10 -11.12 -24.15
N HIS A 459 -33.08 -10.86 -25.46
CA HIS A 459 -32.82 -11.87 -26.46
C HIS A 459 -31.32 -12.21 -26.57
N SER A 460 -30.99 -13.51 -26.62
CA SER A 460 -29.62 -13.99 -26.78
C SER A 460 -29.50 -14.93 -27.97
N HIS A 461 -28.61 -14.59 -28.89
CA HIS A 461 -28.32 -15.37 -30.08
C HIS A 461 -27.24 -16.41 -29.77
N ARG A 462 -27.35 -17.61 -30.35
CA ARG A 462 -26.30 -18.64 -30.25
C ARG A 462 -25.46 -18.60 -31.51
N LEU A 463 -24.24 -18.10 -31.39
CA LEU A 463 -23.26 -18.13 -32.47
C LEU A 463 -22.46 -19.44 -32.38
N LYS A 464 -22.52 -20.27 -33.42
CA LYS A 464 -21.62 -21.43 -33.57
C LYS A 464 -20.49 -21.02 -34.51
N LEU A 465 -19.30 -20.81 -33.95
CA LEU A 465 -18.08 -20.62 -34.73
C LEU A 465 -17.43 -22.00 -35.00
N PRO A 466 -16.79 -22.22 -36.15
CA PRO A 466 -16.00 -23.43 -36.38
C PRO A 466 -14.93 -23.56 -35.29
N LEU A 467 -14.79 -24.74 -34.68
CA LEU A 467 -13.79 -25.08 -33.65
C LEU A 467 -13.96 -24.44 -32.25
N LEU A 468 -15.01 -23.65 -31.99
CA LEU A 468 -15.26 -23.04 -30.67
C LEU A 468 -16.60 -23.50 -30.06
N PRO A 469 -16.74 -23.51 -28.71
CA PRO A 469 -18.01 -23.75 -28.05
C PRO A 469 -19.09 -22.76 -28.51
N SER A 470 -20.35 -23.17 -28.49
CA SER A 470 -21.46 -22.27 -28.87
C SER A 470 -21.50 -21.05 -27.97
N LEU A 471 -21.24 -19.87 -28.54
CA LEU A 471 -21.19 -18.60 -27.82
C LEU A 471 -22.60 -18.02 -27.71
N ARG A 472 -23.05 -17.70 -26.49
CA ARG A 472 -24.29 -16.93 -26.30
C ARG A 472 -23.96 -15.45 -26.38
N VAL A 473 -24.42 -14.79 -27.44
CA VAL A 473 -24.20 -13.37 -27.69
C VAL A 473 -25.50 -12.62 -27.48
N ASN A 474 -25.48 -11.62 -26.62
CA ASN A 474 -26.58 -10.67 -26.45
C ASN A 474 -26.15 -9.35 -27.12
N LEU A 475 -26.92 -8.88 -28.11
CA LEU A 475 -26.54 -7.73 -28.93
C LEU A 475 -26.49 -6.44 -28.11
N TYR A 476 -27.41 -6.27 -27.15
CA TYR A 476 -27.39 -5.16 -26.20
C TYR A 476 -26.06 -5.13 -25.41
N ARG A 477 -25.65 -6.25 -24.82
CA ARG A 477 -24.38 -6.35 -24.08
C ARG A 477 -23.18 -6.06 -24.99
N LEU A 478 -23.19 -6.59 -26.21
CA LEU A 478 -22.12 -6.34 -27.18
C LEU A 478 -22.00 -4.83 -27.46
N CYS A 479 -23.11 -4.15 -27.78
CA CYS A 479 -23.12 -2.73 -28.07
C CYS A 479 -22.68 -1.88 -26.87
N ILE A 480 -23.28 -2.07 -25.71
CA ILE A 480 -22.98 -1.25 -24.51
C ILE A 480 -21.54 -1.46 -24.04
N ARG A 481 -21.07 -2.70 -23.97
CA ARG A 481 -19.70 -2.98 -23.52
C ARG A 481 -18.66 -2.49 -24.53
N THR A 482 -18.95 -2.59 -25.83
CA THR A 482 -18.09 -2.00 -26.87
C THR A 482 -18.07 -0.47 -26.78
N ALA A 483 -19.23 0.17 -26.56
CA ALA A 483 -19.31 1.61 -26.39
C ALA A 483 -18.53 2.09 -25.15
N TYR A 484 -18.61 1.36 -24.03
CA TYR A 484 -17.82 1.61 -22.84
C TYR A 484 -16.31 1.49 -23.08
N VAL A 485 -15.87 0.41 -23.74
CA VAL A 485 -14.44 0.25 -24.05
C VAL A 485 -13.97 1.35 -25.00
N ALA A 486 -14.72 1.63 -26.06
CA ALA A 486 -14.40 2.70 -27.00
C ALA A 486 -14.32 4.07 -26.31
N SER A 487 -15.26 4.39 -25.41
CA SER A 487 -15.27 5.69 -24.72
C SER A 487 -14.11 5.82 -23.72
N THR A 488 -13.77 4.76 -22.98
CA THR A 488 -12.58 4.78 -22.10
C THR A 488 -11.28 4.90 -22.89
N THR A 489 -11.17 4.23 -24.05
CA THR A 489 -10.02 4.35 -24.95
C THR A 489 -9.90 5.75 -25.57
N ILE A 490 -11.00 6.35 -26.03
CA ILE A 490 -10.99 7.73 -26.57
C ILE A 490 -10.51 8.73 -25.51
N LEU A 491 -10.99 8.59 -24.26
CA LEU A 491 -10.56 9.47 -23.18
C LEU A 491 -9.10 9.23 -22.79
N ALA A 492 -8.61 7.98 -22.82
CA ALA A 492 -7.20 7.67 -22.61
C ALA A 492 -6.31 8.34 -23.66
N ILE A 493 -6.74 8.33 -24.93
CA ILE A 493 -6.04 9.02 -26.03
C ILE A 493 -6.07 10.54 -25.85
N ALA A 494 -7.19 11.09 -25.38
CA ALA A 494 -7.34 12.52 -25.17
C ALA A 494 -6.55 13.07 -23.96
N PHE A 495 -6.26 12.22 -22.97
CA PHE A 495 -5.55 12.57 -21.74
C PHE A 495 -4.54 11.49 -21.33
N PRO A 496 -3.44 11.28 -22.08
CA PRO A 496 -2.45 10.22 -21.83
C PRO A 496 -1.49 10.56 -20.67
N TYR A 497 -1.98 11.24 -19.63
CA TYR A 497 -1.19 11.77 -18.51
C TYR A 497 -1.27 10.84 -17.31
N PHE A 498 -0.41 9.83 -17.28
CA PHE A 498 -0.46 8.71 -16.33
C PHE A 498 -0.63 9.17 -14.86
N ASN A 499 0.33 9.90 -14.30
CA ASN A 499 0.27 10.30 -12.88
C ASN A 499 -0.89 11.27 -12.59
N GLN A 500 -1.20 12.19 -13.51
CA GLN A 500 -2.28 13.16 -13.30
C GLN A 500 -3.66 12.48 -13.26
N VAL A 501 -3.88 11.52 -14.15
CA VAL A 501 -5.11 10.72 -14.17
C VAL A 501 -5.22 9.87 -12.91
N LEU A 502 -4.15 9.20 -12.49
CA LEU A 502 -4.15 8.41 -11.26
C LEU A 502 -4.43 9.27 -10.02
N GLY A 503 -3.78 10.42 -9.90
CA GLY A 503 -3.97 11.34 -8.77
C GLY A 503 -5.41 11.85 -8.64
N ILE A 504 -6.07 12.19 -9.76
CA ILE A 504 -7.50 12.58 -9.77
C ILE A 504 -8.37 11.43 -9.27
N LEU A 505 -8.18 10.22 -9.81
CA LEU A 505 -8.96 9.05 -9.42
C LEU A 505 -8.73 8.69 -7.95
N GLY A 506 -7.48 8.67 -7.48
CA GLY A 506 -7.14 8.40 -6.09
C GLY A 506 -7.80 9.37 -5.12
N ALA A 507 -7.78 10.67 -5.44
CA ALA A 507 -8.47 11.68 -4.64
C ALA A 507 -10.00 11.46 -4.62
N LEU A 508 -10.60 11.17 -5.78
CA LEU A 508 -12.04 10.89 -5.87
C LEU A 508 -12.46 9.58 -5.20
N ILE A 509 -11.55 8.65 -4.91
CA ILE A 509 -11.81 7.43 -4.14
C ILE A 509 -11.66 7.71 -2.65
N PHE A 510 -10.57 8.38 -2.25
CA PHE A 510 -10.08 8.38 -0.87
C PHE A 510 -11.13 8.83 0.15
N TRP A 511 -11.51 10.11 0.16
CA TRP A 511 -12.48 10.58 1.15
C TRP A 511 -13.88 10.02 0.95
N PRO A 512 -14.55 10.17 -0.22
CA PRO A 512 -15.96 9.80 -0.30
C PRO A 512 -16.17 8.29 -0.09
N LEU A 513 -15.34 7.43 -0.71
CA LEU A 513 -15.58 5.99 -0.78
C LEU A 513 -14.79 5.19 0.27
N SER A 514 -13.56 5.57 0.58
CA SER A 514 -12.77 4.83 1.59
C SER A 514 -12.99 5.33 3.02
N ILE A 515 -13.45 6.58 3.21
CA ILE A 515 -13.57 7.19 4.55
C ILE A 515 -15.01 7.58 4.89
N TYR A 516 -15.65 8.47 4.12
CA TYR A 516 -16.94 9.09 4.46
C TYR A 516 -18.08 8.09 4.55
N PHE A 517 -18.44 7.40 3.45
CA PHE A 517 -19.54 6.43 3.48
C PHE A 517 -19.31 5.30 4.49
N PRO A 518 -18.10 4.70 4.59
CA PRO A 518 -17.80 3.71 5.61
C PRO A 518 -18.00 4.23 7.04
N VAL A 519 -17.49 5.44 7.37
CA VAL A 519 -17.68 6.06 8.69
C VAL A 519 -19.15 6.36 8.97
N GLU A 520 -19.90 6.90 8.00
CA GLU A 520 -21.34 7.18 8.16
C GLU A 520 -22.13 5.89 8.41
N MET A 521 -21.87 4.84 7.63
CA MET A 521 -22.50 3.53 7.83
C MET A 521 -22.20 3.00 9.22
N TYR A 522 -20.95 3.07 9.66
CA TYR A 522 -20.53 2.61 10.98
C TYR A 522 -21.23 3.38 12.11
N LEU A 523 -21.27 4.72 12.04
CA LEU A 523 -21.96 5.56 13.03
C LEU A 523 -23.44 5.21 13.15
N LYS A 524 -24.11 4.98 12.02
CA LYS A 524 -25.54 4.64 11.99
C LYS A 524 -25.81 3.21 12.46
N GLN A 525 -25.03 2.23 12.03
CA GLN A 525 -25.20 0.83 12.44
C GLN A 525 -24.95 0.62 13.94
N ARG A 526 -23.94 1.30 14.49
CA ARG A 526 -23.61 1.21 15.92
C ARG A 526 -24.43 2.15 16.80
N ASN A 527 -25.37 2.91 16.21
CA ASN A 527 -26.17 3.92 16.90
C ASN A 527 -25.31 4.82 17.81
N ILE A 528 -24.14 5.25 17.31
CA ILE A 528 -23.22 6.08 18.10
C ILE A 528 -23.83 7.47 18.22
N GLU A 529 -24.14 7.86 19.46
CA GLU A 529 -24.73 9.17 19.76
C GLU A 529 -23.80 10.31 19.31
N ALA A 530 -24.43 11.35 18.76
CA ALA A 530 -23.72 12.56 18.37
C ALA A 530 -23.03 13.18 19.59
N TRP A 531 -21.87 13.82 19.35
CA TRP A 531 -21.06 14.47 20.38
C TRP A 531 -20.42 13.57 21.44
N THR A 532 -20.56 12.25 21.33
CA THR A 532 -19.69 11.33 22.07
C THR A 532 -18.24 11.49 21.63
N GLY A 533 -17.28 11.23 22.53
CA GLY A 533 -15.85 11.35 22.19
C GLY A 533 -15.44 10.52 20.97
N TRP A 534 -16.03 9.32 20.83
CA TRP A 534 -15.80 8.46 19.66
C TRP A 534 -16.42 9.00 18.37
N TRP A 535 -17.64 9.58 18.47
CA TRP A 535 -18.26 10.28 17.33
C TRP A 535 -17.41 11.47 16.87
N ILE A 536 -16.92 12.29 17.81
CA ILE A 536 -16.06 13.45 17.51
C ILE A 536 -14.76 12.98 16.85
N ALA A 537 -14.14 11.90 17.36
CA ALA A 537 -12.93 11.34 16.78
C ALA A 537 -13.15 10.90 15.32
N LEU A 538 -14.20 10.11 15.05
CA LEU A 538 -14.52 9.62 13.70
C LEU A 538 -14.87 10.76 12.73
N ARG A 539 -15.59 11.78 13.20
CA ARG A 539 -15.92 12.98 12.41
C ARG A 539 -14.68 13.80 12.10
N THR A 540 -13.83 14.02 13.09
CA THR A 540 -12.57 14.77 12.93
C THR A 540 -11.65 14.07 11.93
N PHE A 541 -11.49 12.75 12.07
CA PHE A 541 -10.75 11.93 11.12
C PHE A 541 -11.29 12.07 9.69
N SER A 542 -12.61 11.95 9.51
CA SER A 542 -13.25 12.14 8.19
C SER A 542 -13.00 13.53 7.60
N TYR A 543 -13.11 14.61 8.39
CA TYR A 543 -12.83 15.97 7.91
C TYR A 543 -11.36 16.19 7.55
N VAL A 544 -10.41 15.62 8.31
CA VAL A 544 -8.99 15.67 7.96
C VAL A 544 -8.75 14.97 6.61
N CYS A 545 -9.32 13.79 6.40
CA CYS A 545 -9.24 13.08 5.13
C CYS A 545 -9.89 13.84 3.96
N LEU A 546 -10.94 14.63 4.21
CA LEU A 546 -11.54 15.53 3.22
C LEU A 546 -10.55 16.60 2.77
N VAL A 547 -9.89 17.26 3.72
CA VAL A 547 -8.88 18.29 3.42
C VAL A 547 -7.73 17.70 2.59
N VAL A 548 -7.23 16.53 2.97
CA VAL A 548 -6.20 15.81 2.21
C VAL A 548 -6.68 15.47 0.79
N THR A 549 -7.94 15.08 0.64
CA THR A 549 -8.54 14.79 -0.68
C THR A 549 -8.65 16.03 -1.55
N ILE A 550 -9.12 17.15 -1.00
CA ILE A 550 -9.21 18.42 -1.74
C ILE A 550 -7.82 18.88 -2.18
N PHE A 551 -6.83 18.73 -1.30
CA PHE A 551 -5.43 19.02 -1.61
C PHE A 551 -4.93 18.16 -2.78
N ALA A 552 -5.08 16.84 -2.69
CA ALA A 552 -4.65 15.90 -3.73
C ALA A 552 -5.35 16.12 -5.08
N LEU A 553 -6.68 16.37 -5.04
CA LEU A 553 -7.48 16.64 -6.24
C LEU A 553 -7.02 17.94 -6.92
N SER A 554 -6.78 19.00 -6.14
CA SER A 554 -6.33 20.29 -6.67
C SER A 554 -4.97 20.19 -7.36
N GLY A 555 -4.02 19.48 -6.74
CA GLY A 555 -2.71 19.24 -7.34
C GLY A 555 -2.78 18.42 -8.63
N SER A 556 -3.61 17.37 -8.65
CA SER A 556 -3.74 16.49 -9.82
C SER A 556 -4.45 17.18 -10.99
N ILE A 557 -5.49 17.98 -10.72
CA ILE A 557 -6.15 18.81 -11.75
C ILE A 557 -5.19 19.89 -12.27
N GLY A 558 -4.48 20.58 -11.37
CA GLY A 558 -3.48 21.57 -11.74
C GLY A 558 -2.39 20.98 -12.63
N GLY A 559 -1.88 19.80 -12.27
CA GLY A 559 -0.92 19.05 -13.08
C GLY A 559 -1.47 18.65 -14.45
N LEU A 560 -2.73 18.18 -14.52
CA LEU A 560 -3.37 17.80 -15.77
C LEU A 560 -3.55 18.99 -16.73
N VAL A 561 -4.01 20.12 -16.19
CA VAL A 561 -4.21 21.35 -16.98
C VAL A 561 -2.87 21.85 -17.51
N ASN A 562 -1.83 21.87 -16.66
CA ASN A 562 -0.50 22.32 -17.07
C ASN A 562 0.08 21.42 -18.17
N ALA A 563 -0.01 20.09 -18.00
CA ALA A 563 0.51 19.12 -18.98
C ALA A 563 -0.24 19.13 -20.33
N LYS A 564 -1.47 19.66 -20.37
CA LYS A 564 -2.25 19.81 -21.59
C LYS A 564 -2.00 21.13 -22.32
N LEU A 565 -1.56 22.15 -21.60
CA LEU A 565 -1.29 23.48 -22.15
C LEU A 565 0.18 23.69 -22.52
N SER A 566 1.08 22.85 -22.00
CA SER A 566 2.48 22.72 -22.42
C SER A 566 2.61 21.97 -23.73
#